data_AF-A0A420XN20-F1
#
_entry.id   AF-A0A420XN20-F1
#
_cell.length_a   1.000
_cell.length_b   1.000
_cell.length_c   1.000
_cell.angle_alpha   90.00
_cell.angle_beta   90.00
_cell.angle_gamma   90.00
#
_symmetry.space_group_name_H-M   'P 1'
#
loop_
_entity.id
_entity.type
_entity.pdbx_description
1 polymer ?
#
loop_
_entity_poly.entity_id
_entity_poly.type
_entity_poly.pdbx_seq_one_letter_code
_entity_poly.pdbx_strand_id
1 'polypeptide(L)'
;MADSYGTQLETMQTASRHVADVNQQVQAQLSSLMSKLEPLASTWKGQSATSFQVLHQRWNENATKLNEALLAISGAIAESRTTYDTSDQNQHQSFSNITSVLG
;
A
#
# COMPACT_ATOMS: atom_id res chain seq x y z
N MET A 1 2.66 -1.45 -28.24
CA MET A 1 3.46 -1.23 -27.02
C MET A 1 2.77 -0.28 -26.02
N ALA A 2 1.89 0.64 -26.43
CA ALA A 2 1.07 1.42 -25.48
C ALA A 2 0.04 0.57 -24.69
N ASP A 3 -0.53 -0.44 -25.34
CA ASP A 3 -1.55 -1.33 -24.78
C ASP A 3 -1.07 -2.08 -23.51
N SER A 4 0.16 -2.59 -23.53
CA SER A 4 0.75 -3.33 -22.39
C SER A 4 0.99 -2.46 -21.16
N TYR A 5 1.26 -1.16 -21.33
CA TYR A 5 1.49 -0.23 -20.22
C TYR A 5 0.17 0.20 -19.57
N GLY A 6 -0.91 0.36 -20.36
CA GLY A 6 -2.25 0.60 -19.83
C GLY A 6 -2.75 -0.56 -18.97
N THR A 7 -2.57 -1.80 -19.43
CA THR A 7 -2.89 -3.00 -18.63
C THR A 7 -2.08 -3.06 -17.34
N GLN A 8 -0.80 -2.69 -17.38
CA GLN A 8 0.06 -2.72 -16.20
C GLN A 8 -0.36 -1.67 -15.15
N LEU A 9 -0.78 -0.48 -15.58
CA LEU A 9 -1.31 0.56 -14.70
C LEU A 9 -2.64 0.15 -14.03
N GLU A 10 -3.56 -0.47 -14.78
CA GLU A 10 -4.82 -0.98 -14.25
C GLU A 10 -4.59 -2.11 -13.24
N THR A 11 -3.66 -3.02 -13.55
CA THR A 11 -3.24 -4.09 -12.64
C THR A 11 -2.65 -3.52 -11.35
N MET A 12 -1.82 -2.47 -11.45
CA MET A 12 -1.27 -1.76 -10.29
C MET A 12 -2.35 -1.10 -9.43
N GLN A 13 -3.32 -0.41 -10.02
CA GLN A 13 -4.42 0.19 -9.27
C GLN A 13 -5.29 -0.85 -8.57
N THR A 14 -5.55 -1.97 -9.22
CA THR A 14 -6.31 -3.08 -8.65
C THR A 14 -5.55 -3.71 -7.49
N ALA A 15 -4.24 -3.95 -7.65
CA ALA A 15 -3.37 -4.40 -6.57
C ALA A 15 -3.37 -3.41 -5.39
N SER A 16 -3.32 -2.10 -5.64
CA SER A 16 -3.42 -1.08 -4.58
C SER A 16 -4.69 -1.17 -3.77
N ARG A 17 -5.83 -1.28 -4.45
CA ARG A 17 -7.15 -1.37 -3.79
C ARG A 17 -7.22 -2.65 -2.98
N HIS A 18 -6.70 -3.75 -3.53
CA HIS A 18 -6.65 -5.02 -2.82
C HIS A 18 -5.77 -4.93 -1.56
N VAL A 19 -4.59 -4.30 -1.64
CA VAL A 19 -3.73 -4.13 -0.46
C VAL A 19 -4.41 -3.23 0.58
N ALA A 20 -5.11 -2.17 0.17
CA ALA A 20 -5.85 -1.29 1.08
C ALA A 20 -6.98 -2.06 1.81
N ASP A 21 -7.73 -2.87 1.06
CA ASP A 21 -8.79 -3.73 1.61
C ASP A 21 -8.23 -4.77 2.59
N VAL A 22 -7.18 -5.48 2.19
CA VAL A 22 -6.48 -6.46 3.07
C VAL A 22 -5.99 -5.77 4.34
N ASN A 23 -5.45 -4.55 4.26
CA ASN A 23 -5.04 -3.81 5.44
C ASN A 23 -6.22 -3.45 6.35
N GLN A 24 -7.36 -3.01 5.80
CA GLN A 24 -8.56 -2.78 6.61
C GLN A 24 -9.05 -4.05 7.29
N GLN A 25 -9.04 -5.18 6.59
CA GLN A 25 -9.41 -6.48 7.16
C GLN A 25 -8.45 -6.90 8.28
N VAL A 26 -7.14 -6.76 8.08
CA VAL A 26 -6.13 -7.06 9.09
C VAL A 26 -6.32 -6.17 10.31
N GLN A 27 -6.52 -4.86 10.14
CA GLN A 27 -6.81 -3.95 11.27
C GLN A 27 -8.09 -4.35 12.02
N ALA A 28 -9.15 -4.72 11.32
CA ALA A 28 -10.41 -5.13 11.94
C ALA A 28 -10.26 -6.44 12.75
N GLN A 29 -9.59 -7.45 12.18
CA GLN A 29 -9.31 -8.72 12.86
C GLN A 29 -8.45 -8.49 14.11
N LEU A 30 -7.46 -7.60 14.00
CA LEU A 30 -6.58 -7.23 15.08
C LEU A 30 -7.30 -6.50 16.22
N SER A 31 -8.14 -5.51 15.91
CA SER A 31 -8.99 -4.83 16.90
C SER A 31 -9.93 -5.81 17.60
N SER A 32 -10.51 -6.76 16.84
CA SER A 32 -11.34 -7.82 17.42
C SER A 32 -10.55 -8.72 18.39
N LEU A 33 -9.32 -9.07 18.03
CA LEU A 33 -8.45 -9.88 18.90
C LEU A 33 -8.11 -9.12 20.19
N MET A 34 -7.78 -7.83 20.10
CA MET A 34 -7.50 -6.98 21.27
C MET A 34 -8.71 -6.86 22.19
N SER A 35 -9.91 -6.58 21.68
CA SER A 35 -11.12 -6.51 22.49
C SER A 35 -11.44 -7.83 23.21
N LYS A 36 -11.08 -8.97 22.61
CA LYS A 36 -11.22 -10.29 23.27
C LYS A 36 -10.14 -10.53 24.33
N LEU A 37 -8.95 -9.99 24.14
CA LEU A 37 -7.82 -10.14 25.06
C LEU A 37 -7.89 -9.18 26.26
N GLU A 38 -8.50 -8.01 26.11
CA GLU A 38 -8.64 -6.99 27.16
C GLU A 38 -9.27 -7.50 28.48
N PRO A 39 -10.39 -8.25 28.47
CA PRO A 39 -10.94 -8.83 29.69
C PRO A 39 -10.06 -9.97 30.25
N LEU A 40 -9.34 -10.70 29.41
CA LEU A 40 -8.41 -11.75 29.85
C LEU A 40 -7.14 -11.16 30.49
N ALA A 41 -6.71 -9.98 30.05
CA ALA A 41 -5.58 -9.26 30.62
C ALA A 41 -5.80 -8.88 32.09
N SER A 42 -7.05 -8.61 32.49
CA SER A 42 -7.41 -8.39 33.90
C SER A 42 -7.25 -9.65 34.75
N THR A 43 -7.50 -10.82 34.16
CA THR A 43 -7.38 -12.15 34.81
C THR A 43 -5.93 -12.66 34.86
N TRP A 44 -5.05 -12.17 33.97
CA TRP A 44 -3.68 -12.65 33.80
C TRP A 44 -2.60 -11.88 34.59
N LYS A 45 -3.00 -11.01 35.55
CA LYS A 45 -2.04 -10.25 36.38
C LYS A 45 -1.11 -11.18 37.18
N GLY A 46 0.21 -11.00 37.03
CA GLY A 46 1.24 -11.57 37.93
C GLY A 46 2.46 -12.19 37.23
N GLN A 47 2.28 -12.88 36.09
CA GLN A 47 3.37 -13.48 35.31
C GLN A 47 3.07 -13.56 33.79
N SER A 48 1.79 -13.59 33.39
CA SER A 48 1.34 -13.57 31.99
C SER A 48 1.15 -12.15 31.40
N ALA A 49 1.44 -11.11 32.17
CA ALA A 49 1.40 -9.72 31.68
C ALA A 49 2.51 -9.45 30.65
N THR A 50 3.66 -10.12 30.77
CA THR A 50 4.79 -9.96 29.85
C THR A 50 4.47 -10.53 28.47
N SER A 51 3.82 -11.70 28.39
CA SER A 51 3.40 -12.28 27.11
C SER A 51 2.37 -11.41 26.39
N PHE A 52 1.47 -10.75 27.13
CA PHE A 52 0.55 -9.77 26.56
C PHE A 52 1.28 -8.52 26.05
N GLN A 53 2.23 -7.97 26.81
CA GLN A 53 3.05 -6.83 26.37
C GLN A 53 3.87 -7.15 25.12
N VAL A 54 4.49 -8.33 25.06
CA VAL A 54 5.23 -8.79 23.89
C VAL A 54 4.30 -8.92 22.69
N LEU A 55 3.11 -9.51 22.88
CA LEU A 55 2.11 -9.63 21.81
C LEU A 55 1.67 -8.25 21.32
N HIS A 56 1.40 -7.31 22.23
CA HIS A 56 1.02 -5.93 21.90
C HIS A 56 2.14 -5.17 21.17
N GLN A 57 3.39 -5.39 21.54
CA GLN A 57 4.53 -4.74 20.87
C GLN A 57 4.74 -5.30 19.46
N ARG A 58 4.75 -6.63 19.31
CA ARG A 58 4.82 -7.32 18.01
C ARG A 58 3.64 -6.93 17.11
N TRP A 59 2.48 -6.72 17.72
CA TRP A 59 1.28 -6.26 17.04
C TRP A 59 1.47 -4.86 16.45
N ASN A 60 1.90 -3.91 17.27
CA ASN A 60 2.12 -2.53 16.82
C ASN A 60 3.15 -2.48 15.69
N GLU A 61 4.20 -3.30 15.80
CA GLU A 61 5.25 -3.43 14.79
C GLU A 61 4.72 -3.96 13.45
N ASN A 62 3.85 -4.98 13.48
CA ASN A 62 3.21 -5.52 12.27
C ASN A 62 2.25 -4.50 11.64
N ALA A 63 1.50 -3.75 12.45
CA ALA A 63 0.63 -2.69 11.96
C ALA A 63 1.42 -1.57 11.27
N THR A 64 2.57 -1.16 11.84
CA THR A 64 3.46 -0.18 11.22
C THR A 64 4.01 -0.69 9.89
N LYS A 65 4.55 -1.92 9.84
CA LYS A 65 5.09 -2.50 8.60
C LYS A 65 4.05 -2.59 7.49
N LEU A 66 2.81 -2.92 7.84
CA LEU A 66 1.70 -2.97 6.89
C LEU A 66 1.36 -1.58 6.35
N ASN A 67 1.37 -0.57 7.20
CA ASN A 67 1.13 0.82 6.80
C ASN A 67 2.26 1.34 5.89
N GLU A 68 3.52 1.02 6.21
CA GLU A 68 4.67 1.35 5.37
C GLU A 68 4.61 0.66 4.00
N ALA A 69 4.25 -0.62 3.97
CA ALA A 69 4.09 -1.35 2.70
C ALA A 69 2.99 -0.71 1.83
N LEU A 70 1.88 -0.30 2.44
CA LEU A 70 0.82 0.43 1.75
C LEU A 70 1.26 1.78 1.19
N LEU A 71 2.00 2.56 1.98
CA LEU A 71 2.55 3.84 1.57
C LEU A 71 3.57 3.68 0.43
N ALA A 72 4.40 2.63 0.49
CA ALA A 72 5.35 2.32 -0.58
C ALA A 72 4.61 1.95 -1.88
N ILE A 73 3.54 1.16 -1.79
CA ILE A 73 2.73 0.77 -2.95
C ILE A 73 2.00 2.00 -3.54
N SER A 74 1.40 2.85 -2.70
CA SER A 74 0.73 4.06 -3.18
C SER A 74 1.71 5.03 -3.82
N GLY A 75 2.92 5.18 -3.26
CA GLY A 75 4.02 5.94 -3.84
C GLY A 75 4.44 5.40 -5.21
N ALA A 76 4.68 4.08 -5.31
CA ALA A 76 5.07 3.45 -6.57
C ALA A 76 4.01 3.61 -7.68
N ILE A 77 2.73 3.62 -7.33
CA ILE A 77 1.63 3.85 -8.29
C ILE A 77 1.56 5.31 -8.73
N ALA A 78 1.74 6.24 -7.79
CA ALA A 78 1.79 7.66 -8.10
C ALA A 78 2.96 7.97 -9.03
N GLU A 79 4.15 7.44 -8.72
CA GLU A 79 5.36 7.56 -9.55
C GLU A 79 5.15 6.96 -10.95
N SER A 80 4.51 5.79 -11.04
CA SER A 80 4.20 5.17 -12.33
C SER A 80 3.25 6.02 -13.18
N ARG A 81 2.26 6.70 -12.57
CA ARG A 81 1.39 7.65 -13.28
C ARG A 81 2.16 8.88 -13.76
N THR A 82 2.99 9.48 -12.90
CA THR A 82 3.78 10.66 -13.28
C THR A 82 4.75 10.34 -14.40
N THR A 83 5.42 9.19 -14.32
CA THR A 83 6.32 8.70 -15.37
C THR A 83 5.57 8.51 -16.69
N TYR A 84 4.35 7.95 -16.65
CA TYR A 84 3.51 7.80 -17.83
C TYR A 84 3.17 9.15 -18.48
N ASP A 85 2.64 10.08 -17.70
CA ASP A 85 2.22 11.41 -18.18
C ASP A 85 3.40 12.17 -18.82
N THR A 86 4.57 12.13 -18.16
CA THR A 86 5.79 12.79 -18.65
C THR A 86 6.30 12.12 -19.93
N SER A 87 6.27 10.80 -20.02
CA SER A 87 6.75 10.07 -21.19
C SER A 87 5.84 10.27 -22.41
N ASP A 88 4.53 10.38 -22.20
CA ASP A 88 3.55 10.65 -23.26
C ASP A 88 3.69 12.09 -23.80
N GLN A 89 3.85 13.08 -22.91
CA GLN A 89 4.11 14.47 -23.30
C GLN A 89 5.42 14.61 -24.10
N ASN A 90 6.51 13.96 -23.66
CA ASN A 90 7.79 14.00 -24.36
C ASN A 90 7.71 13.38 -25.77
N GLN A 91 6.93 12.31 -25.94
CA GLN A 91 6.72 11.68 -27.24
C GLN A 91 5.94 12.62 -28.18
N HIS A 92 4.88 13.26 -27.69
CA HIS A 92 4.11 14.23 -28.46
C HIS A 92 4.93 15.45 -28.87
N GLN A 93 5.78 15.98 -27.98
CA GLN A 93 6.68 17.09 -28.29
C GLN A 93 7.72 16.71 -29.34
N SER A 94 8.28 15.49 -29.26
CA SER A 94 9.23 14.98 -30.25
C SER A 94 8.60 14.85 -31.64
N PHE A 95 7.38 14.33 -31.71
CA PHE A 95 6.61 14.28 -32.96
C PHE A 95 6.35 15.67 -33.52
N SER A 96 5.89 16.62 -32.69
CA SER A 96 5.61 17.99 -33.11
C SER A 96 6.86 18.68 -33.67
N ASN A 97 8.03 18.45 -33.06
CA ASN A 97 9.30 18.99 -33.55
C ASN A 97 9.68 18.38 -34.90
N ILE A 98 9.54 17.06 -35.07
CA ILE A 98 9.84 16.40 -36.35
C ILE A 98 8.91 16.90 -37.45
N THR A 99 7.61 17.01 -37.19
CA THR A 99 6.64 17.54 -38.15
C THR A 99 6.89 19.00 -38.50
N SER A 100 7.42 19.80 -37.56
CA SER A 100 7.79 21.20 -37.81
C SER A 100 9.09 21.36 -38.59
N VAL A 101 9.95 20.34 -38.64
CA VAL A 101 11.21 20.35 -39.38
C VAL A 101 11.04 19.79 -40.80
N LEU A 102 10.02 18.96 -41.01
CA LEU A 102 9.72 18.32 -42.30
C LEU A 102 8.61 18.99 -43.11
N GLY A 103 7.96 20.03 -42.56
CA GLY A 103 7.02 20.92 -43.27
C GLY A 103 7.64 22.29 -43.49
#